data_AF-A0A8B7DXG1-F1
#
_entry.id   AF-A0A8B7DXG1-F1
#
_cell.length_a   1.000
_cell.length_b   1.000
_cell.length_c   1.000
_cell.angle_alpha   90.00
_cell.angle_beta   90.00
_cell.angle_gamma   90.00
#
_symmetry.space_group_name_H-M   'P 1'
#
loop_
_entity.id
_entity.type
_entity.pdbx_description
1 polymer ?
#
loop_
_entity_poly.entity_id
_entity_poly.type
_entity_poly.pdbx_seq_one_letter_code
_entity_poly.pdbx_strand_id
1 'polypeptide(L)'
;MYWFVFLLFAFKSKCLAAPYCSAEWCNPGHEPYPNIVSIMTGYNILQGNPFTSSHTSDPGFSTGYIFVPTYKTPSGSYALHGGVTVRQTVQCSLSSSSDTITTLNDYAKKIGSKSSQGTTFTSNLEFEVSAELKGVGVKTTIPPLVDAAFSSSNEYRNNELFFSQKRGVLTLRDATCATYTVRISPFDPPPFSDGFVNSLIRLNNTDESKREAVVNDFIREFGTHFLQQTTMGARTAITRRYSADEFKLSTDDQIQKCNEDRLKLTIAGVGVGRTSQSCNDIANSASSSSVDGFERESVTSYGSKPATDLVSWSQQKFESPLPIKMELSSLLNLFTATHMKNHPTINYKGILKWLGPLMYDYCEKNKVELGIKSCNPQTKNSCGWNDNCIPRQQVCNNNPNNIGYTCCTPKCSLLPCKNGGTCQDITDSSCTFRCSCRNGWQGATCEEKYVVFDIIKAEIEQQMILHSGKSNDDFRGILHQYLSQLYPKYYFTVNAYNEVSGFDGHSVIGSYVHFFRQHRRNLVVGWARHNSVFPPTDKFNEIAGAVLRSVTNYRVDARESMDKAYAVAKSYGYPIVFVHVVRFGNGLRSHYNGYTSFQNFKVGNHESSVVIMFGNN
;
A
#
# COMPACT_ATOMS: atom_id res chain seq x y z
N MET A 1 18.59 -83.24 -2.67
CA MET A 1 19.82 -83.21 -3.50
C MET A 1 19.81 -81.86 -4.22
N TYR A 2 20.57 -80.81 -3.92
CA TYR A 2 21.62 -80.51 -2.95
C TYR A 2 21.46 -79.04 -2.55
N TRP A 3 21.80 -78.75 -1.30
CA TRP A 3 22.12 -77.45 -0.74
C TRP A 3 23.13 -76.66 -1.60
N PHE A 4 23.03 -75.31 -1.61
CA PHE A 4 24.23 -74.49 -1.50
C PHE A 4 23.98 -73.22 -0.67
N VAL A 5 24.79 -73.13 0.37
CA VAL A 5 24.93 -72.09 1.38
C VAL A 5 25.60 -70.86 0.74
N PHE A 6 25.06 -69.67 0.98
CA PHE A 6 25.85 -68.44 0.86
C PHE A 6 26.20 -67.93 2.26
N LEU A 7 27.49 -68.01 2.57
CA LEU A 7 28.11 -67.53 3.79
C LEU A 7 27.92 -66.02 3.96
N LEU A 8 27.34 -65.62 5.09
CA LEU A 8 27.45 -64.28 5.65
C LEU A 8 28.89 -64.07 6.16
N PHE A 9 29.75 -63.46 5.33
CA PHE A 9 30.98 -62.84 5.82
C PHE A 9 30.65 -61.45 6.39
N ALA A 10 30.55 -61.38 7.72
CA ALA A 10 30.62 -60.11 8.44
C ALA A 10 32.05 -59.56 8.34
N PHE A 11 32.34 -58.77 7.31
CA PHE A 11 33.51 -57.90 7.34
C PHE A 11 33.22 -56.73 8.28
N LYS A 12 33.81 -56.79 9.48
CA LYS A 12 34.16 -55.59 10.25
C LYS A 12 35.13 -54.77 9.39
N SER A 13 34.62 -53.94 8.49
CA SER A 13 35.43 -52.94 7.83
C SER A 13 35.61 -51.78 8.81
N LYS A 14 36.85 -51.63 9.28
CA LYS A 14 37.33 -50.42 9.94
C LYS A 14 36.88 -49.20 9.15
N CYS A 15 36.52 -48.12 9.84
CA CYS A 15 36.26 -46.80 9.26
C CYS A 15 37.17 -46.52 8.07
N LEU A 16 36.64 -46.67 6.86
CA LEU A 16 37.18 -46.04 5.67
C LEU A 16 36.47 -44.70 5.60
N ALA A 17 37.23 -43.63 5.83
CA ALA A 17 36.81 -42.29 5.46
C ALA A 17 36.27 -42.35 4.03
N ALA A 18 35.03 -41.92 3.83
CA ALA A 18 34.43 -41.86 2.51
C ALA A 18 35.34 -41.00 1.60
N PRO A 19 35.75 -41.50 0.42
CA PRO A 19 36.59 -40.76 -0.49
C PRO A 19 35.70 -39.75 -1.23
N TYR A 20 35.48 -38.60 -0.61
CA TYR A 20 34.96 -37.45 -1.35
C TYR A 20 36.09 -36.97 -2.26
N CYS A 21 35.96 -37.29 -3.55
CA CYS A 21 36.81 -36.94 -4.70
C CYS A 21 37.85 -37.95 -5.19
N SER A 22 37.58 -38.46 -6.39
CA SER A 22 38.44 -39.34 -7.20
C SER A 22 38.90 -38.68 -8.52
N ALA A 23 38.70 -37.37 -8.68
CA ALA A 23 39.11 -36.61 -9.86
C ALA A 23 40.33 -35.73 -9.58
N GLU A 24 41.23 -35.58 -10.56
CA GLU A 24 42.51 -34.88 -10.44
C GLU A 24 42.39 -33.39 -10.02
N TRP A 25 41.27 -32.76 -10.36
CA TRP A 25 40.92 -31.38 -10.00
C TRP A 25 40.34 -31.23 -8.58
N CYS A 26 40.05 -32.34 -7.90
CA CYS A 26 39.53 -32.33 -6.54
C CYS A 26 40.55 -32.94 -5.57
N ASN A 27 41.75 -32.36 -5.59
CA ASN A 27 42.74 -32.54 -4.55
C ASN A 27 42.46 -31.50 -3.44
N PRO A 28 42.19 -31.90 -2.18
CA PRO A 28 42.04 -30.95 -1.06
C PRO A 28 43.26 -30.04 -0.83
N GLY A 29 44.39 -30.32 -1.49
CA GLY A 29 45.55 -29.44 -1.54
C GLY A 29 45.46 -28.28 -2.53
N HIS A 30 44.47 -28.20 -3.43
CA HIS A 30 44.36 -27.18 -4.49
C HIS A 30 43.72 -25.87 -4.00
N GLU A 31 42.75 -25.95 -3.10
CA GLU A 31 42.07 -24.79 -2.50
C GLU A 31 42.20 -24.83 -0.97
N PRO A 32 42.99 -23.93 -0.36
CA PRO A 32 43.15 -23.88 1.10
C PRO A 32 41.83 -23.65 1.86
N TYR A 33 40.82 -23.10 1.19
CA TYR A 33 39.48 -22.85 1.70
C TYR A 33 38.44 -23.28 0.65
N PRO A 34 37.37 -24.00 1.04
CA PRO A 34 36.41 -24.54 0.07
C PRO A 34 35.75 -23.46 -0.79
N ASN A 35 35.83 -23.59 -2.12
CA ASN A 35 35.18 -22.72 -3.10
C ASN A 35 35.67 -21.26 -3.06
N ILE A 36 36.90 -21.01 -2.57
CA ILE A 36 37.49 -19.66 -2.53
C ILE A 36 37.67 -19.06 -3.93
N VAL A 37 37.74 -19.87 -4.99
CA VAL A 37 37.85 -19.36 -6.37
C VAL A 37 36.59 -18.61 -6.81
N SER A 38 35.42 -18.89 -6.22
CA SER A 38 34.14 -18.25 -6.60
C SER A 38 34.07 -16.75 -6.34
N ILE A 39 35.00 -16.20 -5.55
CA ILE A 39 35.10 -14.75 -5.27
C ILE A 39 36.18 -14.07 -6.11
N MET A 40 36.93 -14.84 -6.89
CA MET A 40 37.99 -14.31 -7.77
C MET A 40 37.43 -13.90 -9.12
N THR A 41 36.12 -14.05 -9.34
CA THR A 41 35.41 -13.65 -10.55
C THR A 41 34.88 -12.22 -10.46
N GLY A 42 34.29 -11.79 -11.56
CA GLY A 42 33.50 -10.58 -11.66
C GLY A 42 32.11 -10.65 -11.04
N TYR A 43 31.49 -9.48 -10.90
CA TYR A 43 30.07 -9.32 -10.58
C TYR A 43 29.39 -8.26 -11.48
N ASN A 44 28.36 -8.67 -12.20
CA ASN A 44 27.48 -7.76 -12.94
C ASN A 44 26.30 -7.34 -12.05
N ILE A 45 26.36 -6.11 -11.54
CA ILE A 45 25.37 -5.62 -10.57
C ILE A 45 23.96 -5.46 -11.17
N LEU A 46 23.85 -5.26 -12.49
CA LEU A 46 22.54 -5.16 -13.16
C LEU A 46 21.84 -6.53 -13.22
N GLN A 47 22.63 -7.59 -13.39
CA GLN A 47 22.18 -8.98 -13.53
C GLN A 47 22.01 -9.71 -12.21
N GLY A 48 22.55 -9.17 -11.12
CA GLY A 48 22.42 -9.78 -9.80
C GLY A 48 20.97 -10.10 -9.44
N ASN A 49 20.78 -11.24 -8.79
CA ASN A 49 19.57 -11.59 -8.08
C ASN A 49 19.94 -12.53 -6.91
N PRO A 50 20.22 -11.97 -5.71
CA PRO A 50 20.60 -12.75 -4.54
C PRO A 50 19.49 -13.67 -4.01
N PHE A 51 18.25 -13.51 -4.49
CA PHE A 51 17.07 -14.26 -4.10
C PHE A 51 16.43 -14.93 -5.32
N THR A 52 17.26 -15.37 -6.27
CA THR A 52 16.83 -16.16 -7.42
C THR A 52 16.25 -17.51 -6.98
N SER A 53 15.17 -17.94 -7.63
CA SER A 53 14.63 -19.31 -7.53
C SER A 53 14.97 -20.19 -8.72
N SER A 54 15.52 -19.61 -9.79
CA SER A 54 15.76 -20.28 -11.07
C SER A 54 17.23 -20.68 -11.29
N HIS A 55 18.13 -20.20 -10.43
CA HIS A 55 19.57 -20.45 -10.52
C HIS A 55 20.13 -21.02 -9.22
N THR A 56 21.25 -21.75 -9.33
CA THR A 56 21.95 -22.38 -8.19
C THR A 56 22.83 -21.40 -7.41
N SER A 57 22.99 -20.17 -7.90
CA SER A 57 23.67 -19.05 -7.24
C SER A 57 23.19 -17.72 -7.86
N ASP A 58 23.57 -16.60 -7.25
CA ASP A 58 23.25 -15.26 -7.78
C ASP A 58 23.78 -15.09 -9.22
N PRO A 59 22.91 -14.85 -10.22
CA PRO A 59 23.30 -14.73 -11.64
C PRO A 59 24.19 -13.52 -11.94
N GLY A 60 24.40 -12.61 -10.97
CA GLY A 60 25.37 -11.53 -11.12
C GLY A 60 26.81 -12.02 -11.16
N PHE A 61 27.13 -13.21 -10.63
CA PHE A 61 28.49 -13.75 -10.72
C PHE A 61 28.90 -14.02 -12.16
N SER A 62 29.99 -13.38 -12.57
CA SER A 62 30.54 -13.53 -13.92
C SER A 62 31.36 -14.82 -14.01
N THR A 63 31.57 -15.32 -15.22
CA THR A 63 32.29 -16.58 -15.46
C THR A 63 33.81 -16.40 -15.48
N GLY A 64 34.30 -15.21 -15.84
CA GLY A 64 35.72 -14.93 -15.94
C GLY A 64 36.37 -14.69 -14.58
N TYR A 65 37.46 -15.41 -14.32
CA TYR A 65 38.33 -15.13 -13.18
C TYR A 65 39.13 -13.85 -13.43
N ILE A 66 39.10 -12.92 -12.49
CA ILE A 66 39.94 -11.71 -12.48
C ILE A 66 41.27 -12.01 -11.80
N PHE A 67 41.25 -12.71 -10.67
CA PHE A 67 42.41 -12.96 -9.83
C PHE A 67 42.76 -14.43 -9.68
N VAL A 68 44.00 -14.71 -9.33
CA VAL A 68 44.46 -16.04 -8.91
C VAL A 68 44.71 -16.02 -7.40
N PRO A 69 43.95 -16.77 -6.58
CA PRO A 69 44.01 -16.66 -5.12
C PRO A 69 45.22 -17.39 -4.52
N THR A 70 45.74 -18.39 -5.23
CA THR A 70 46.73 -19.34 -4.70
C THR A 70 47.94 -19.46 -5.62
N TYR A 71 49.07 -19.84 -5.04
CA TYR A 71 50.26 -20.25 -5.77
C TYR A 71 50.77 -21.58 -5.22
N LYS A 72 51.51 -22.32 -6.06
CA LYS A 72 52.16 -23.57 -5.66
C LYS A 72 53.49 -23.27 -4.97
N THR A 73 53.64 -23.72 -3.73
CA THR A 73 54.88 -23.58 -2.95
C THR A 73 55.97 -24.51 -3.49
N PRO A 74 57.25 -24.28 -3.16
CA PRO A 74 58.35 -25.20 -3.52
C PRO A 74 58.15 -26.63 -3.01
N SER A 75 57.40 -26.82 -1.92
CA SER A 75 57.05 -28.13 -1.36
C SER A 75 55.91 -28.83 -2.10
N GLY A 76 55.32 -28.20 -3.12
CA GLY A 76 54.24 -28.74 -3.93
C GLY A 76 52.82 -28.49 -3.39
N SER A 77 52.69 -27.86 -2.21
CA SER A 77 51.40 -27.47 -1.62
C SER A 77 50.88 -26.15 -2.21
N TYR A 78 49.60 -25.84 -2.08
CA TYR A 78 49.09 -24.51 -2.45
C TYR A 78 48.98 -23.60 -1.22
N ALA A 79 49.38 -22.35 -1.39
CA ALA A 79 49.27 -21.30 -0.38
C ALA A 79 48.54 -20.08 -0.97
N LEU A 80 47.92 -19.27 -0.11
CA LEU A 80 47.30 -18.01 -0.53
C LEU A 80 48.36 -16.95 -0.85
N HIS A 81 48.09 -16.12 -1.86
CA HIS A 81 48.85 -14.89 -2.05
C HIS A 81 48.69 -13.95 -0.84
N GLY A 82 49.73 -13.19 -0.50
CA GLY A 82 49.72 -12.25 0.64
C GLY A 82 48.59 -11.22 0.59
N GLY A 83 48.14 -10.90 -0.62
CA GLY A 83 46.98 -10.07 -0.91
C GLY A 83 45.62 -10.64 -0.57
N VAL A 84 45.52 -11.92 -0.22
CA VAL A 84 44.28 -12.60 0.08
C VAL A 84 44.24 -12.91 1.57
N THR A 85 43.44 -12.15 2.30
CA THR A 85 43.22 -12.39 3.74
C THR A 85 41.96 -13.20 3.93
N VAL A 86 42.06 -14.32 4.64
CA VAL A 86 40.90 -15.14 5.03
C VAL A 86 40.74 -15.12 6.55
N ARG A 87 39.51 -14.90 7.03
CA ARG A 87 39.16 -15.03 8.44
C ARG A 87 38.01 -16.01 8.59
N GLN A 88 38.26 -17.13 9.27
CA GLN A 88 37.23 -18.10 9.58
C GLN A 88 36.28 -17.56 10.64
N THR A 89 34.99 -17.69 10.41
CA THR A 89 33.95 -17.23 11.33
C THR A 89 32.69 -18.01 11.01
N VAL A 90 32.34 -18.98 11.87
CA VAL A 90 31.06 -19.69 11.76
C VAL A 90 30.02 -18.92 12.55
N GLN A 91 29.12 -18.26 11.85
CA GLN A 91 28.04 -17.47 12.44
C GLN A 91 26.78 -17.64 11.62
N CYS A 92 25.80 -18.35 12.18
CA CYS A 92 24.48 -18.45 11.58
C CYS A 92 23.53 -17.42 12.20
N SER A 93 22.72 -16.79 11.35
CA SER A 93 21.74 -15.78 11.74
C SER A 93 20.43 -16.01 10.99
N LEU A 94 19.33 -15.78 11.69
CA LEU A 94 17.98 -15.76 11.13
C LEU A 94 17.49 -14.32 11.16
N SER A 95 16.83 -13.86 10.08
CA SER A 95 16.14 -12.58 10.12
C SER A 95 15.08 -12.59 11.24
N SER A 96 15.20 -11.65 12.18
CA SER A 96 14.34 -11.57 13.37
C SER A 96 12.86 -11.42 13.01
N SER A 97 12.57 -10.70 11.94
CA SER A 97 11.26 -10.56 11.31
C SER A 97 11.39 -10.60 9.79
N SER A 98 10.25 -10.78 9.13
CA SER A 98 10.09 -10.71 7.68
C SER A 98 10.02 -9.25 7.26
N ASP A 99 10.82 -8.89 6.26
CA ASP A 99 10.78 -7.59 5.62
C ASP A 99 9.49 -7.44 4.83
N THR A 100 8.68 -6.42 5.15
CA THR A 100 7.49 -6.06 4.36
C THR A 100 7.88 -5.02 3.32
N ILE A 101 7.53 -5.27 2.06
CA ILE A 101 7.99 -4.51 0.90
C ILE A 101 6.79 -4.15 0.03
N THR A 102 6.57 -2.86 -0.19
CA THR A 102 5.41 -2.34 -0.93
C THR A 102 5.79 -1.57 -2.20
N THR A 103 7.08 -1.27 -2.38
CA THR A 103 7.58 -0.50 -3.52
C THR A 103 8.82 -1.12 -4.14
N LEU A 104 9.04 -0.84 -5.42
CA LEU A 104 10.21 -1.33 -6.14
C LEU A 104 11.54 -0.78 -5.58
N ASN A 105 11.55 0.49 -5.15
CA ASN A 105 12.72 1.08 -4.54
C ASN A 105 13.06 0.40 -3.20
N ASP A 106 12.06 0.12 -2.37
CA ASP A 106 12.27 -0.60 -1.12
C ASP A 106 12.74 -2.04 -1.38
N TYR A 107 12.18 -2.71 -2.40
CA TYR A 107 12.65 -4.02 -2.84
C TYR A 107 14.14 -4.01 -3.19
N ALA A 108 14.56 -3.13 -4.09
CA ALA A 108 15.95 -3.02 -4.53
C ALA A 108 16.91 -2.71 -3.37
N LYS A 109 16.52 -1.79 -2.48
CA LYS A 109 17.30 -1.43 -1.29
C LYS A 109 17.46 -2.61 -0.34
N LYS A 110 16.38 -3.35 -0.04
CA LYS A 110 16.40 -4.45 0.92
C LYS A 110 17.19 -5.66 0.41
N ILE A 111 17.05 -6.01 -0.87
CA ILE A 111 17.86 -7.08 -1.43
C ILE A 111 19.34 -6.67 -1.51
N GLY A 112 19.60 -5.41 -1.85
CA GLY A 112 20.94 -4.84 -1.85
C GLY A 112 21.59 -4.85 -0.46
N SER A 113 20.87 -4.41 0.57
CA SER A 113 21.36 -4.36 1.94
C SER A 113 21.61 -5.76 2.53
N LYS A 114 20.80 -6.75 2.17
CA LYS A 114 21.02 -8.14 2.63
C LYS A 114 22.25 -8.77 2.00
N SER A 115 22.63 -8.33 0.81
CA SER A 115 23.78 -8.87 0.07
C SER A 115 25.04 -7.99 0.16
N SER A 116 24.94 -6.77 0.69
CA SER A 116 26.10 -5.91 0.95
C SER A 116 26.74 -6.24 2.31
N GLN A 117 28.05 -6.01 2.43
CA GLN A 117 28.73 -5.95 3.74
C GLN A 117 28.34 -4.70 4.54
N GLY A 118 27.87 -3.65 3.85
CA GLY A 118 27.36 -2.40 4.43
C GLY A 118 25.84 -2.26 4.26
N THR A 119 25.35 -1.03 4.30
CA THR A 119 23.92 -0.73 4.13
C THR A 119 23.46 -0.77 2.67
N THR A 120 24.36 -0.56 1.73
CA THR A 120 24.12 -0.60 0.28
C THR A 120 25.41 -0.96 -0.44
N PHE A 121 25.33 -1.29 -1.74
CA PHE A 121 26.51 -1.31 -2.59
C PHE A 121 26.99 0.11 -2.86
N THR A 122 28.30 0.29 -2.85
CA THR A 122 28.94 1.57 -3.18
C THR A 122 29.76 1.38 -4.45
N SER A 123 29.78 2.37 -5.33
CA SER A 123 30.66 2.39 -6.50
C SER A 123 31.70 3.49 -6.34
N ASN A 124 32.46 3.41 -5.25
CA ASN A 124 33.54 4.35 -5.00
C ASN A 124 34.68 4.07 -5.97
N LEU A 125 35.21 5.12 -6.59
CA LEU A 125 36.40 5.04 -7.41
C LEU A 125 37.65 5.33 -6.61
N GLU A 126 38.74 4.62 -6.92
CA GLU A 126 40.06 4.98 -6.41
C GLU A 126 40.45 6.40 -6.86
N PHE A 127 41.30 7.07 -6.07
CA PHE A 127 41.68 8.46 -6.33
C PHE A 127 42.33 8.63 -7.71
N GLU A 128 43.22 7.72 -8.10
CA GLU A 128 43.90 7.75 -9.41
C GLU A 128 42.89 7.65 -10.56
N VAL A 129 41.97 6.68 -10.48
CA VAL A 129 40.91 6.49 -11.47
C VAL A 129 40.00 7.72 -11.54
N SER A 130 39.59 8.23 -10.38
CA SER A 130 38.77 9.44 -10.29
C SER A 130 39.43 10.65 -10.94
N ALA A 131 40.74 10.82 -10.77
CA ALA A 131 41.49 11.92 -11.37
C ALA A 131 41.51 11.81 -12.91
N GLU A 132 41.76 10.62 -13.45
CA GLU A 132 41.74 10.38 -14.89
C GLU A 132 40.35 10.61 -15.50
N LEU A 133 39.29 10.14 -14.82
CA LEU A 133 37.91 10.27 -15.32
C LEU A 133 37.35 11.69 -15.25
N LYS A 134 37.79 12.50 -14.27
CA LYS A 134 37.50 13.96 -14.27
C LYS A 134 38.02 14.63 -15.53
N GLY A 135 39.20 14.20 -16.03
CA GLY A 135 39.82 14.73 -17.23
C GLY A 135 38.99 14.53 -18.52
N VAL A 136 38.04 13.59 -18.50
CA VAL A 136 37.11 13.30 -19.62
C VAL A 136 35.65 13.60 -19.29
N GLY A 137 35.39 14.39 -18.25
CA GLY A 137 34.05 14.92 -17.94
C GLY A 137 33.07 13.91 -17.33
N VAL A 138 33.53 12.73 -16.89
CA VAL A 138 32.68 11.76 -16.18
C VAL A 138 32.43 12.25 -14.75
N LYS A 139 31.16 12.24 -14.33
CA LYS A 139 30.77 12.65 -12.96
C LYS A 139 31.41 11.72 -11.92
N THR A 140 31.99 12.29 -10.86
CA THR A 140 32.72 11.54 -9.80
C THR A 140 31.84 10.73 -8.86
N THR A 141 30.53 10.94 -8.90
CA THR A 141 29.53 10.04 -8.33
C THR A 141 29.01 9.22 -9.50
N ILE A 142 29.26 7.91 -9.50
CA ILE A 142 28.82 6.98 -10.56
C ILE A 142 27.46 6.39 -10.18
N PRO A 143 26.32 6.82 -10.77
CA PRO A 143 25.04 6.33 -10.33
C PRO A 143 24.15 5.68 -11.42
N PRO A 144 24.56 5.24 -12.64
CA PRO A 144 23.62 4.42 -13.44
C PRO A 144 23.58 2.97 -12.96
N LEU A 145 24.73 2.36 -12.66
CA LEU A 145 24.80 0.91 -12.41
C LEU A 145 24.28 0.48 -11.03
N VAL A 146 24.60 1.25 -9.98
CA VAL A 146 24.12 0.95 -8.61
C VAL A 146 22.63 1.30 -8.46
N ASP A 147 22.18 2.43 -9.03
CA ASP A 147 20.76 2.81 -8.97
C ASP A 147 19.88 1.82 -9.73
N ALA A 148 20.42 1.18 -10.77
CA ALA A 148 19.78 0.14 -11.56
C ALA A 148 20.17 -1.28 -11.12
N ALA A 149 20.75 -1.46 -9.93
CA ALA A 149 21.13 -2.78 -9.43
C ALA A 149 19.96 -3.76 -9.54
N PHE A 150 20.25 -4.97 -10.02
CA PHE A 150 19.32 -6.10 -10.14
C PHE A 150 18.18 -5.91 -11.16
N SER A 151 18.16 -4.78 -11.87
CA SER A 151 17.04 -4.39 -12.74
C SER A 151 16.89 -5.21 -14.01
N SER A 152 17.90 -6.02 -14.39
CA SER A 152 17.78 -6.93 -15.54
C SER A 152 17.17 -8.29 -15.18
N SER A 153 16.94 -8.58 -13.89
CA SER A 153 16.33 -9.84 -13.46
C SER A 153 14.83 -9.89 -13.74
N ASN A 154 14.31 -11.08 -14.01
CA ASN A 154 12.87 -11.29 -14.22
C ASN A 154 12.08 -10.98 -12.94
N GLU A 155 12.64 -11.31 -11.78
CA GLU A 155 12.06 -11.04 -10.47
C GLU A 155 11.87 -9.54 -10.23
N TYR A 156 12.85 -8.70 -10.60
CA TYR A 156 12.74 -7.24 -10.50
C TYR A 156 11.59 -6.71 -11.36
N ARG A 157 11.49 -7.16 -12.62
CA ARG A 157 10.41 -6.76 -13.53
C ARG A 157 9.03 -7.21 -13.03
N ASN A 158 8.94 -8.43 -12.52
CA ASN A 158 7.69 -8.95 -11.96
C ASN A 158 7.27 -8.16 -10.73
N ASN A 159 8.21 -7.81 -9.85
CA ASN A 159 7.93 -7.00 -8.68
C ASN A 159 7.54 -5.56 -9.04
N GLU A 160 8.16 -4.96 -10.06
CA GLU A 160 7.73 -3.66 -10.58
C GLU A 160 6.24 -3.67 -10.94
N LEU A 161 5.80 -4.66 -11.72
CA LEU A 161 4.39 -4.77 -12.13
C LEU A 161 3.49 -5.05 -10.93
N PHE A 162 3.91 -5.93 -10.03
CA PHE A 162 3.15 -6.29 -8.83
C PHE A 162 2.90 -5.08 -7.92
N PHE A 163 3.92 -4.28 -7.63
CA PHE A 163 3.77 -3.08 -6.80
C PHE A 163 3.02 -1.95 -7.53
N SER A 164 3.39 -1.68 -8.79
CA SER A 164 2.87 -0.53 -9.54
C SER A 164 1.45 -0.72 -10.08
N GLN A 165 1.03 -1.95 -10.39
CA GLN A 165 -0.29 -2.24 -10.95
C GLN A 165 -1.24 -2.93 -9.97
N LYS A 166 -0.73 -3.87 -9.15
CA LYS A 166 -1.58 -4.65 -8.23
C LYS A 166 -1.62 -4.10 -6.82
N ARG A 167 -0.74 -3.15 -6.47
CA ARG A 167 -0.59 -2.64 -5.10
C ARG A 167 -0.37 -3.76 -4.08
N GLY A 168 0.20 -4.87 -4.55
CA GLY A 168 0.46 -6.03 -3.71
C GLY A 168 1.64 -5.79 -2.79
N VAL A 169 1.80 -6.68 -1.81
CA VAL A 169 2.86 -6.63 -0.81
C VAL A 169 3.72 -7.87 -0.92
N LEU A 170 5.04 -7.68 -0.94
CA LEU A 170 6.02 -8.76 -0.90
C LEU A 170 6.62 -8.83 0.49
N THR A 171 6.70 -10.02 1.06
CA THR A 171 7.51 -10.29 2.25
C THR A 171 8.77 -11.03 1.88
N LEU A 172 9.87 -10.74 2.58
CA LEU A 172 11.14 -11.44 2.44
C LEU A 172 11.63 -11.88 3.82
N ARG A 173 11.95 -13.16 3.96
CA ARG A 173 12.56 -13.71 5.17
C ARG A 173 13.71 -14.61 4.78
N ASP A 174 14.86 -14.45 5.44
CA ASP A 174 16.07 -15.20 5.12
C ASP A 174 16.80 -15.71 6.36
N ALA A 175 17.52 -16.82 6.18
CA ALA A 175 18.49 -17.35 7.11
C ALA A 175 19.84 -17.48 6.39
N THR A 176 20.90 -17.08 7.07
CA THR A 176 22.26 -17.15 6.54
C THR A 176 23.18 -17.85 7.53
N CYS A 177 24.17 -18.57 7.04
CA CYS A 177 25.27 -19.04 7.85
C CYS A 177 26.60 -18.70 7.21
N ALA A 178 27.32 -17.76 7.82
CA ALA A 178 28.68 -17.41 7.45
C ALA A 178 29.64 -18.50 7.91
N THR A 179 30.66 -18.77 7.10
CA THR A 179 31.70 -19.78 7.35
C THR A 179 33.09 -19.14 7.44
N TYR A 180 33.40 -18.26 6.51
CA TYR A 180 34.62 -17.47 6.50
C TYR A 180 34.41 -16.19 5.68
N THR A 181 35.28 -15.22 5.90
CA THR A 181 35.35 -14.00 5.11
C THR A 181 36.66 -13.98 4.34
N VAL A 182 36.63 -13.43 3.14
CA VAL A 182 37.82 -13.21 2.32
C VAL A 182 37.89 -11.74 1.95
N ARG A 183 39.09 -11.17 1.97
CA ARG A 183 39.36 -9.81 1.57
C ARG A 183 40.54 -9.79 0.62
N ILE A 184 40.38 -9.09 -0.49
CA ILE A 184 41.45 -8.71 -1.40
C ILE A 184 42.10 -7.43 -0.88
N SER A 185 43.42 -7.40 -0.79
CA SER A 185 44.17 -6.22 -0.37
C SER A 185 44.23 -5.21 -1.52
N PRO A 186 43.86 -3.94 -1.29
CA PRO A 186 44.06 -2.89 -2.31
C PRO A 186 45.54 -2.48 -2.46
N PHE A 187 46.40 -2.84 -1.50
CA PHE A 187 47.82 -2.45 -1.48
C PHE A 187 48.75 -3.51 -2.07
N ASP A 188 48.35 -4.77 -2.00
CA ASP A 188 49.10 -5.91 -2.50
C ASP A 188 48.10 -6.92 -3.09
N PRO A 189 47.43 -6.61 -4.20
CA PRO A 189 46.40 -7.49 -4.73
C PRO A 189 47.02 -8.81 -5.25
N PRO A 190 46.25 -9.92 -5.25
CA PRO A 190 46.67 -11.15 -5.92
C PRO A 190 46.90 -10.90 -7.42
N PRO A 191 47.74 -11.73 -8.08
CA PRO A 191 47.98 -11.59 -9.51
C PRO A 191 46.69 -11.78 -10.32
N PHE A 192 46.63 -11.11 -11.47
CA PHE A 192 45.54 -11.33 -12.42
C PHE A 192 45.61 -12.72 -13.05
N SER A 193 44.43 -13.26 -13.41
CA SER A 193 44.35 -14.46 -14.23
C SER A 193 44.84 -14.19 -15.65
N ASP A 194 45.33 -15.22 -16.34
CA ASP A 194 45.75 -15.10 -17.73
C ASP A 194 44.62 -14.60 -18.64
N GLY A 195 43.38 -15.01 -18.36
CA GLY A 195 42.19 -14.54 -19.10
C GLY A 195 41.96 -13.04 -18.94
N PHE A 196 42.14 -12.52 -17.72
CA PHE A 196 42.02 -11.08 -17.46
C PHE A 196 43.17 -10.31 -18.11
N VAL A 197 44.41 -10.80 -18.02
CA VAL A 197 45.59 -10.19 -18.67
C VAL A 197 45.41 -10.11 -20.18
N ASN A 198 44.95 -11.20 -20.82
CA ASN A 198 44.65 -11.21 -22.26
C ASN A 198 43.58 -10.18 -22.64
N SER A 199 42.61 -9.96 -21.77
CA SER A 199 41.58 -8.95 -21.96
C SER A 199 42.12 -7.53 -21.80
N LEU A 200 43.04 -7.28 -20.87
CA LEU A 200 43.76 -6.01 -20.76
C LEU A 200 44.58 -5.71 -22.02
N ILE A 201 45.26 -6.71 -22.58
CA ILE A 201 45.99 -6.58 -23.86
C ILE A 201 45.03 -6.24 -24.99
N ARG A 202 43.87 -6.91 -25.06
CA ARG A 202 42.82 -6.60 -26.06
C ARG A 202 42.35 -5.16 -25.92
N LEU A 203 42.03 -4.70 -24.71
CA LEU A 203 41.64 -3.30 -24.46
C LEU A 203 42.74 -2.33 -24.91
N ASN A 204 43.99 -2.58 -24.54
CA ASN A 204 45.14 -1.72 -24.86
C ASN A 204 45.32 -1.53 -26.38
N ASN A 205 45.06 -2.57 -27.16
CA ASN A 205 45.29 -2.59 -28.60
C ASN A 205 44.01 -2.34 -29.43
N THR A 206 42.92 -1.90 -28.81
CA THR A 206 41.62 -1.72 -29.49
C THR A 206 41.50 -0.38 -30.21
N ASP A 207 41.20 -0.46 -31.51
CA ASP A 207 40.83 0.68 -32.35
C ASP A 207 39.54 1.35 -31.87
N GLU A 208 39.43 2.67 -32.06
CA GLU A 208 38.29 3.47 -31.60
C GLU A 208 36.92 2.93 -32.05
N SER A 209 36.81 2.51 -33.31
CA SER A 209 35.54 2.01 -33.88
C SER A 209 35.05 0.69 -33.28
N LYS A 210 35.89 -0.03 -32.54
CA LYS A 210 35.57 -1.33 -31.93
C LYS A 210 35.40 -1.26 -30.41
N ARG A 211 35.70 -0.11 -29.78
CA ARG A 211 35.74 0.04 -28.32
C ARG A 211 34.44 -0.41 -27.65
N GLU A 212 33.28 0.00 -28.16
CA GLU A 212 32.00 -0.35 -27.56
C GLU A 212 31.75 -1.87 -27.52
N ALA A 213 32.00 -2.57 -28.63
CA ALA A 213 31.86 -4.03 -28.69
C ALA A 213 32.84 -4.74 -27.75
N VAL A 214 34.09 -4.26 -27.67
CA VAL A 214 35.11 -4.82 -26.78
C VAL A 214 34.76 -4.58 -25.31
N VAL A 215 34.18 -3.43 -24.95
CA VAL A 215 33.70 -3.15 -23.58
C VAL A 215 32.53 -4.07 -23.22
N ASN A 216 31.58 -4.26 -24.12
CA ASN A 216 30.46 -5.18 -23.88
C ASN A 216 30.95 -6.63 -23.66
N ASP A 217 31.93 -7.10 -24.45
CA ASP A 217 32.56 -8.40 -24.22
C ASP A 217 33.28 -8.47 -22.87
N PHE A 218 34.04 -7.42 -22.51
CA PHE A 218 34.74 -7.33 -21.24
C PHE A 218 33.77 -7.40 -20.04
N ILE A 219 32.64 -6.67 -20.10
CA ILE A 219 31.62 -6.67 -19.05
C ILE A 219 30.86 -8.00 -18.99
N ARG A 220 30.65 -8.66 -20.13
CA ARG A 220 30.02 -9.98 -20.17
C ARG A 220 30.87 -11.03 -19.46
N GLU A 221 32.19 -10.96 -19.64
CA GLU A 221 33.14 -11.93 -19.06
C GLU A 221 33.45 -11.65 -17.59
N PHE A 222 33.72 -10.39 -17.23
CA PHE A 222 34.20 -9.99 -15.88
C PHE A 222 33.20 -9.13 -15.11
N GLY A 223 32.01 -8.88 -15.64
CA GLY A 223 31.00 -8.10 -14.97
C GLY A 223 31.31 -6.60 -14.94
N THR A 224 30.78 -5.94 -13.92
CA THR A 224 30.89 -4.48 -13.73
C THR A 224 31.75 -4.10 -12.53
N HIS A 225 31.84 -5.03 -11.58
CA HIS A 225 32.52 -4.90 -10.30
C HIS A 225 33.32 -6.17 -10.04
N PHE A 226 34.29 -6.09 -9.13
CA PHE A 226 34.92 -7.26 -8.53
C PHE A 226 34.62 -7.29 -7.02
N LEU A 227 34.80 -8.45 -6.42
CA LEU A 227 34.55 -8.66 -5.00
C LEU A 227 35.77 -8.27 -4.16
N GLN A 228 35.74 -7.09 -3.53
CA GLN A 228 36.82 -6.63 -2.66
C GLN A 228 36.83 -7.39 -1.33
N GLN A 229 35.65 -7.64 -0.77
CA GLN A 229 35.47 -8.40 0.46
C GLN A 229 34.19 -9.22 0.42
N THR A 230 34.27 -10.49 0.82
CA THR A 230 33.15 -11.43 0.70
C THR A 230 32.99 -12.25 1.95
N THR A 231 31.76 -12.40 2.41
CA THR A 231 31.38 -13.42 3.39
C THR A 231 30.88 -14.63 2.64
N MET A 232 31.56 -15.74 2.84
CA MET A 232 31.26 -17.05 2.27
C MET A 232 30.38 -17.84 3.23
N GLY A 233 29.40 -18.57 2.70
CA GLY A 233 28.49 -19.34 3.54
C GLY A 233 27.30 -19.91 2.79
N ALA A 234 26.20 -20.04 3.52
CA ALA A 234 24.94 -20.50 2.99
C ALA A 234 23.84 -19.47 3.21
N ARG A 235 22.90 -19.41 2.27
CA ARG A 235 21.67 -18.63 2.40
C ARG A 235 20.48 -19.48 2.00
N THR A 236 19.42 -19.37 2.78
CA THR A 236 18.08 -19.80 2.39
C THR A 236 17.10 -18.67 2.65
N ALA A 237 16.17 -18.45 1.74
CA ALA A 237 15.21 -17.37 1.84
C ALA A 237 13.89 -17.77 1.22
N ILE A 238 12.83 -17.13 1.72
CA ILE A 238 11.53 -17.14 1.10
C ILE A 238 11.12 -15.72 0.76
N THR A 239 10.53 -15.55 -0.42
CA THR A 239 9.76 -14.37 -0.76
C THR A 239 8.32 -14.76 -0.97
N ARG A 240 7.37 -13.99 -0.43
CA ARG A 240 5.95 -14.30 -0.53
C ARG A 240 5.12 -13.07 -0.84
N ARG A 241 4.22 -13.20 -1.81
CA ARG A 241 3.32 -12.14 -2.30
C ARG A 241 1.94 -12.26 -1.65
N TYR A 242 1.39 -11.10 -1.32
CA TYR A 242 0.04 -10.91 -0.82
C TYR A 242 -0.66 -9.85 -1.65
N SER A 243 -1.94 -10.06 -1.97
CA SER A 243 -2.73 -9.00 -2.59
C SER A 243 -2.91 -7.82 -1.63
N ALA A 244 -3.30 -6.66 -2.15
CA ALA A 244 -3.59 -5.49 -1.33
C ALA A 244 -4.66 -5.78 -0.26
N ASP A 245 -5.69 -6.54 -0.62
CA ASP A 245 -6.79 -6.90 0.27
C ASP A 245 -6.37 -7.92 1.33
N GLU A 246 -5.64 -8.97 0.93
CA GLU A 246 -5.08 -9.97 1.87
C GLU A 246 -4.23 -9.27 2.93
N PHE A 247 -3.34 -8.38 2.50
CA PHE A 247 -2.46 -7.66 3.41
C PHE A 247 -3.23 -6.70 4.32
N LYS A 248 -4.23 -5.98 3.80
CA LYS A 248 -5.06 -5.04 4.57
C LYS A 248 -5.90 -5.73 5.66
N LEU A 249 -6.39 -6.94 5.38
CA LEU A 249 -7.24 -7.71 6.30
C LEU A 249 -6.46 -8.54 7.32
N SER A 250 -5.14 -8.67 7.16
CA SER A 250 -4.28 -9.45 8.04
C SER A 250 -3.57 -8.59 9.08
N THR A 251 -3.17 -9.19 10.20
CA THR A 251 -2.28 -8.56 11.18
C THR A 251 -0.81 -8.77 10.82
N ASP A 252 0.09 -7.97 11.42
CA ASP A 252 1.53 -8.20 11.28
C ASP A 252 1.93 -9.57 11.83
N ASP A 253 1.39 -9.96 12.98
CA ASP A 253 1.70 -11.26 13.59
C ASP A 253 1.32 -12.43 12.69
N GLN A 254 0.15 -12.38 12.02
CA GLN A 254 -0.26 -13.41 11.08
C GLN A 254 0.72 -13.53 9.90
N ILE A 255 1.08 -12.39 9.29
CA ILE A 255 2.04 -12.34 8.18
C ILE A 255 3.40 -12.87 8.64
N GLN A 256 3.90 -12.40 9.78
CA GLN A 256 5.19 -12.80 10.32
C GLN A 256 5.25 -14.30 10.63
N LYS A 257 4.19 -14.83 11.24
CA LYS A 257 4.11 -16.24 11.62
C LYS A 257 4.03 -17.17 10.41
N CYS A 258 3.22 -16.82 9.41
CA CYS A 258 3.15 -17.56 8.14
C CYS A 258 4.52 -17.63 7.47
N ASN A 259 5.23 -16.50 7.33
CA ASN A 259 6.57 -16.47 6.74
C ASN A 259 7.61 -17.23 7.58
N GLU A 260 7.52 -17.17 8.91
CA GLU A 260 8.40 -17.96 9.79
C GLU A 260 8.26 -19.47 9.54
N ASP A 261 7.02 -19.96 9.56
CA ASP A 261 6.75 -21.38 9.45
C ASP A 261 7.05 -21.89 8.03
N ARG A 262 6.81 -21.07 7.00
CA ARG A 262 7.23 -21.39 5.62
C ARG A 262 8.74 -21.53 5.49
N LEU A 263 9.53 -20.62 6.07
CA LEU A 263 11.00 -20.71 6.02
C LEU A 263 11.51 -21.96 6.74
N LYS A 264 10.91 -22.34 7.88
CA LYS A 264 11.22 -23.59 8.57
C LYS A 264 10.95 -24.82 7.71
N LEU A 265 9.83 -24.85 6.99
CA LEU A 265 9.49 -25.95 6.07
C LEU A 265 10.49 -26.03 4.90
N THR A 266 10.88 -24.89 4.34
CA THR A 266 11.92 -24.81 3.31
C THR A 266 13.24 -25.41 3.80
N ILE A 267 13.68 -25.05 5.01
CA ILE A 267 14.90 -25.60 5.61
C ILE A 267 14.80 -27.12 5.76
N ALA A 268 13.64 -27.63 6.19
CA ALA A 268 13.31 -29.05 6.32
C ALA A 268 13.30 -29.83 4.99
N GLY A 269 13.57 -29.19 3.84
CA GLY A 269 13.51 -29.82 2.53
C GLY A 269 12.09 -30.11 2.06
N VAL A 270 11.08 -29.55 2.73
CA VAL A 270 9.67 -29.65 2.33
C VAL A 270 9.39 -28.56 1.31
N GLY A 271 9.17 -28.96 0.06
CA GLY A 271 9.07 -28.08 -1.09
C GLY A 271 7.96 -27.01 -1.07
N VAL A 272 7.98 -26.18 -2.11
CA VAL A 272 7.00 -25.12 -2.42
C VAL A 272 5.60 -25.75 -2.55
N GLY A 273 4.59 -25.17 -1.88
CA GLY A 273 3.17 -25.54 -2.08
C GLY A 273 2.49 -26.39 -0.99
N ARG A 274 3.18 -26.83 0.07
CA ARG A 274 2.52 -27.39 1.27
C ARG A 274 2.33 -26.31 2.33
N THR A 275 1.09 -25.87 2.56
CA THR A 275 0.82 -24.75 3.46
C THR A 275 1.14 -25.08 4.92
N SER A 276 1.77 -24.12 5.62
CA SER A 276 1.81 -24.17 7.08
C SER A 276 0.44 -23.79 7.62
N GLN A 277 0.02 -24.40 8.72
CA GLN A 277 -1.27 -24.09 9.35
C GLN A 277 -1.42 -22.58 9.62
N SER A 278 -0.34 -21.89 9.96
CA SER A 278 -0.30 -20.43 10.19
C SER A 278 -0.63 -19.57 8.98
N CYS A 279 -0.46 -20.07 7.75
CA CYS A 279 -0.88 -19.35 6.56
C CYS A 279 -2.37 -19.54 6.27
N ASN A 280 -3.02 -20.54 6.87
CA ASN A 280 -4.46 -20.74 6.73
C ASN A 280 -5.27 -19.65 7.46
N ASP A 281 -4.66 -19.00 8.45
CA ASP A 281 -5.26 -17.91 9.23
C ASP A 281 -5.33 -16.58 8.45
N ILE A 282 -4.64 -16.49 7.31
CA ILE A 282 -4.71 -15.36 6.37
C ILE A 282 -5.69 -15.74 5.26
N ALA A 283 -6.84 -15.07 5.23
CA ALA A 283 -7.91 -15.31 4.27
C ALA A 283 -7.38 -15.43 2.83
N ASN A 284 -7.78 -16.50 2.12
CA ASN A 284 -7.44 -16.78 0.72
C ASN A 284 -5.94 -17.01 0.39
N SER A 285 -5.03 -16.92 1.37
CA SER A 285 -3.60 -17.19 1.17
C SER A 285 -3.20 -18.66 1.34
N ALA A 286 -4.15 -19.49 1.78
CA ALA A 286 -3.99 -20.85 2.27
C ALA A 286 -3.80 -21.94 1.19
N SER A 287 -3.88 -21.62 -0.11
CA SER A 287 -3.92 -22.67 -1.14
C SER A 287 -3.58 -22.27 -2.58
N SER A 288 -3.33 -20.99 -2.89
CA SER A 288 -3.06 -20.55 -4.25
C SER A 288 -1.57 -20.45 -4.53
N SER A 289 -1.08 -21.13 -5.58
CA SER A 289 0.29 -21.00 -6.08
C SER A 289 0.57 -19.64 -6.72
N SER A 290 -0.48 -18.83 -6.95
CA SER A 290 -0.40 -17.49 -7.52
C SER A 290 -1.29 -16.49 -6.78
N VAL A 291 -1.01 -15.21 -6.97
CA VAL A 291 -1.79 -14.07 -6.48
C VAL A 291 -1.75 -12.96 -7.53
N ASP A 292 -2.91 -12.44 -7.93
CA ASP A 292 -3.05 -11.40 -8.95
C ASP A 292 -2.33 -11.69 -10.29
N GLY A 293 -2.15 -12.97 -10.63
CA GLY A 293 -1.43 -13.42 -11.83
C GLY A 293 0.09 -13.60 -11.66
N PHE A 294 0.62 -13.43 -10.44
CA PHE A 294 2.04 -13.60 -10.11
C PHE A 294 2.24 -14.85 -9.27
N GLU A 295 3.42 -15.48 -9.37
CA GLU A 295 3.83 -16.55 -8.46
C GLU A 295 3.74 -16.08 -7.01
N ARG A 296 3.06 -16.84 -6.15
CA ARG A 296 2.82 -16.43 -4.77
C ARG A 296 4.08 -16.49 -3.93
N GLU A 297 4.91 -17.52 -4.12
CA GLU A 297 6.05 -17.76 -3.25
C GLU A 297 7.23 -18.23 -4.08
N SER A 298 8.40 -17.68 -3.80
CA SER A 298 9.68 -18.11 -4.37
C SER A 298 10.64 -18.46 -3.25
N VAL A 299 11.37 -19.56 -3.43
CA VAL A 299 12.31 -20.11 -2.47
C VAL A 299 13.71 -20.10 -3.06
N THR A 300 14.64 -19.54 -2.31
CA THR A 300 16.07 -19.54 -2.65
C THR A 300 16.82 -20.39 -1.63
N SER A 301 17.72 -21.25 -2.10
CA SER A 301 18.63 -21.99 -1.23
C SER A 301 19.93 -22.30 -1.97
N TYR A 302 21.05 -21.78 -1.48
CA TYR A 302 22.36 -22.05 -2.05
C TYR A 302 23.45 -22.05 -0.96
N GLY A 303 24.52 -22.80 -1.21
CA GLY A 303 25.64 -22.97 -0.27
C GLY A 303 25.38 -23.93 0.90
N SER A 304 24.21 -24.57 0.96
CA SER A 304 23.86 -25.57 1.99
C SER A 304 22.90 -26.63 1.49
N LYS A 305 22.96 -27.81 2.11
CA LYS A 305 21.92 -28.84 1.98
C LYS A 305 20.77 -28.52 2.96
N PRO A 306 19.52 -28.89 2.63
CA PRO A 306 18.41 -28.86 3.58
C PRO A 306 18.71 -29.71 4.82
N ALA A 307 18.12 -29.37 5.97
CA ALA A 307 18.25 -30.11 7.22
C ALA A 307 16.91 -30.10 7.99
N THR A 308 16.68 -31.00 8.93
CA THR A 308 15.38 -31.18 9.60
C THR A 308 14.82 -29.92 10.28
N ASP A 309 15.70 -29.02 10.71
CA ASP A 309 15.37 -27.79 11.40
C ASP A 309 16.55 -26.81 11.32
N LEU A 310 16.34 -25.59 11.82
CA LEU A 310 17.34 -24.52 11.77
C LEU A 310 18.60 -24.83 12.60
N VAL A 311 18.47 -25.53 13.73
CA VAL A 311 19.62 -25.88 14.59
C VAL A 311 20.49 -26.90 13.85
N SER A 312 19.88 -27.96 13.35
CA SER A 312 20.53 -28.97 12.52
C SER A 312 21.16 -28.35 11.25
N TRP A 313 20.47 -27.39 10.62
CA TRP A 313 21.01 -26.64 9.49
C TRP A 313 22.25 -25.81 9.85
N SER A 314 22.26 -25.17 11.03
CA SER A 314 23.38 -24.34 11.49
C SER A 314 24.62 -25.12 11.92
N GLN A 315 24.46 -26.39 12.30
CA GLN A 315 25.55 -27.25 12.77
C GLN A 315 26.18 -28.08 11.65
N GLN A 316 25.61 -28.04 10.44
CA GLN A 316 26.12 -28.84 9.32
C GLN A 316 27.46 -28.32 8.81
N LYS A 317 28.21 -29.20 8.17
CA LYS A 317 29.41 -28.82 7.41
C LYS A 317 28.98 -28.27 6.04
N PHE A 318 29.29 -27.00 5.79
CA PHE A 318 29.05 -26.37 4.49
C PHE A 318 30.20 -26.69 3.52
N GLU A 319 30.01 -27.70 2.67
CA GLU A 319 31.05 -28.23 1.76
C GLU A 319 31.37 -27.29 0.59
N SER A 320 30.38 -26.53 0.10
CA SER A 320 30.51 -25.61 -1.02
C SER A 320 29.90 -24.25 -0.66
N PRO A 321 30.51 -23.49 0.27
CA PRO A 321 30.00 -22.19 0.65
C PRO A 321 30.06 -21.24 -0.55
N LEU A 322 29.06 -20.38 -0.67
CA LEU A 322 28.94 -19.38 -1.73
C LEU A 322 28.94 -17.98 -1.13
N PRO A 323 29.20 -16.93 -1.94
CA PRO A 323 29.06 -15.56 -1.48
C PRO A 323 27.63 -15.28 -0.97
N ILE A 324 27.52 -14.81 0.27
CA ILE A 324 26.24 -14.40 0.88
C ILE A 324 26.21 -12.90 1.21
N LYS A 325 27.38 -12.27 1.39
CA LYS A 325 27.54 -10.82 1.51
C LYS A 325 28.80 -10.35 0.80
N MET A 326 28.76 -9.19 0.17
CA MET A 326 29.83 -8.68 -0.69
C MET A 326 30.05 -7.18 -0.48
N GLU A 327 31.30 -6.76 -0.52
CA GLU A 327 31.73 -5.39 -0.77
C GLU A 327 32.24 -5.36 -2.20
N LEU A 328 31.52 -4.66 -3.08
CA LEU A 328 31.85 -4.55 -4.48
C LEU A 328 32.72 -3.32 -4.73
N SER A 329 33.73 -3.48 -5.58
CA SER A 329 34.56 -2.39 -6.10
C SER A 329 34.44 -2.34 -7.61
N SER A 330 34.38 -1.14 -8.19
CA SER A 330 34.27 -0.99 -9.65
C SER A 330 35.46 -1.66 -10.33
N LEU A 331 35.24 -2.35 -11.45
CA LEU A 331 36.35 -2.88 -12.26
C LEU A 331 37.34 -1.81 -12.70
N LEU A 332 36.88 -0.55 -12.81
CA LEU A 332 37.76 0.58 -13.13
C LEU A 332 38.86 0.77 -12.09
N ASN A 333 38.64 0.35 -10.84
CA ASN A 333 39.64 0.42 -9.76
C ASN A 333 40.83 -0.53 -9.95
N LEU A 334 40.76 -1.45 -10.91
CA LEU A 334 41.88 -2.29 -11.31
C LEU A 334 42.85 -1.59 -12.26
N PHE A 335 42.48 -0.43 -12.82
CA PHE A 335 43.30 0.36 -13.74
C PHE A 335 44.10 1.42 -12.97
N THR A 336 44.98 0.96 -12.08
CA THR A 336 45.88 1.82 -11.30
C THR A 336 47.32 1.34 -11.35
N ALA A 337 48.27 2.20 -10.98
CA ALA A 337 49.68 1.85 -11.00
C ALA A 337 50.00 0.61 -10.14
N THR A 338 49.32 0.45 -9.01
CA THR A 338 49.47 -0.69 -8.09
C THR A 338 49.11 -2.01 -8.77
N HIS A 339 47.92 -2.07 -9.38
CA HIS A 339 47.43 -3.28 -10.04
C HIS A 339 48.19 -3.60 -11.35
N MET A 340 48.69 -2.57 -12.03
CA MET A 340 49.41 -2.72 -13.31
C MET A 340 50.92 -2.91 -13.15
N LYS A 341 51.45 -2.98 -11.92
CA LYS A 341 52.89 -3.09 -11.63
C LYS A 341 53.60 -4.20 -12.41
N ASN A 342 52.95 -5.36 -12.58
CA ASN A 342 53.50 -6.51 -13.30
C ASN A 342 53.15 -6.53 -14.80
N HIS A 343 52.49 -5.47 -15.29
CA HIS A 343 52.02 -5.33 -16.68
C HIS A 343 52.40 -3.95 -17.25
N PRO A 344 53.69 -3.57 -17.27
CA PRO A 344 54.13 -2.21 -17.60
C PRO A 344 53.84 -1.77 -19.04
N THR A 345 53.52 -2.72 -19.93
CA THR A 345 53.17 -2.45 -21.33
C THR A 345 51.72 -1.99 -21.51
N ILE A 346 50.87 -2.15 -20.48
CA ILE A 346 49.46 -1.76 -20.53
C ILE A 346 49.33 -0.27 -20.20
N ASN A 347 48.88 0.52 -21.17
CA ASN A 347 48.58 1.93 -20.99
C ASN A 347 47.21 2.12 -20.34
N TYR A 348 47.10 1.75 -19.07
CA TYR A 348 45.82 1.78 -18.34
C TYR A 348 45.20 3.19 -18.29
N LYS A 349 46.01 4.26 -18.21
CA LYS A 349 45.52 5.64 -18.25
C LYS A 349 44.89 5.98 -19.60
N GLY A 350 45.52 5.55 -20.69
CA GLY A 350 44.95 5.68 -22.03
C GLY A 350 43.64 4.90 -22.19
N ILE A 351 43.56 3.69 -21.61
CA ILE A 351 42.35 2.87 -21.60
C ILE A 351 41.22 3.56 -20.83
N LEU A 352 41.49 4.07 -19.62
CA LEU A 352 40.50 4.72 -18.76
C LEU A 352 39.77 5.87 -19.43
N LYS A 353 40.45 6.66 -20.28
CA LYS A 353 39.86 7.80 -20.98
C LYS A 353 38.65 7.45 -21.84
N TRP A 354 38.59 6.23 -22.39
CA TRP A 354 37.47 5.78 -23.20
C TRP A 354 36.66 4.65 -22.56
N LEU A 355 37.29 3.80 -21.72
CA LEU A 355 36.59 2.75 -20.98
C LEU A 355 35.63 3.36 -19.94
N GLY A 356 36.05 4.40 -19.23
CA GLY A 356 35.24 5.03 -18.18
C GLY A 356 33.88 5.54 -18.66
N PRO A 357 33.81 6.39 -19.71
CA PRO A 357 32.55 6.83 -20.29
C PRO A 357 31.67 5.68 -20.78
N LEU A 358 32.24 4.65 -21.43
CA LEU A 358 31.48 3.50 -21.92
C LEU A 358 30.93 2.63 -20.78
N MET A 359 31.69 2.44 -19.71
CA MET A 359 31.24 1.79 -18.48
C MET A 359 30.11 2.57 -17.79
N TYR A 360 30.20 3.91 -17.79
CA TYR A 360 29.17 4.79 -17.22
C TYR A 360 27.86 4.68 -18.01
N ASP A 361 27.93 4.75 -19.34
CA ASP A 361 26.76 4.67 -20.23
C ASP A 361 26.26 3.23 -20.46
N TYR A 362 26.96 2.21 -19.94
CA TYR A 362 26.69 0.80 -20.23
C TYR A 362 25.22 0.43 -20.00
N CYS A 363 24.63 0.85 -18.87
CA CYS A 363 23.22 0.55 -18.59
C CYS A 363 22.30 1.17 -19.65
N GLU A 364 22.45 2.47 -19.92
CA GLU A 364 21.55 3.18 -20.85
C GLU A 364 21.69 2.68 -22.29
N LYS A 365 22.91 2.36 -22.72
CA LYS A 365 23.18 1.80 -24.05
C LYS A 365 22.63 0.37 -24.22
N ASN A 366 22.71 -0.46 -23.19
CA ASN A 366 22.33 -1.88 -23.27
C ASN A 366 20.98 -2.19 -22.61
N LYS A 367 20.22 -1.19 -22.15
CA LYS A 367 18.97 -1.41 -21.39
C LYS A 367 17.94 -2.26 -22.13
N VAL A 368 17.83 -2.13 -23.46
CA VAL A 368 16.86 -2.92 -24.24
C VAL A 368 17.25 -4.41 -24.24
N GLU A 369 18.51 -4.72 -24.52
CA GLU A 369 19.03 -6.10 -24.52
C GLU A 369 18.95 -6.71 -23.12
N LEU A 370 19.28 -5.93 -22.09
CA LEU A 370 19.18 -6.33 -20.69
C LEU A 370 17.74 -6.29 -20.15
N GLY A 371 16.76 -5.89 -20.97
CA GLY A 371 15.36 -5.66 -20.60
C GLY A 371 15.16 -4.78 -19.35
N ILE A 372 16.03 -3.80 -19.16
CA ILE A 372 15.95 -2.77 -18.12
C ILE A 372 15.06 -1.64 -18.63
N LYS A 373 14.06 -1.24 -17.84
CA LYS A 373 13.17 -0.12 -18.22
C LYS A 373 13.72 1.25 -17.88
N SER A 374 14.49 1.36 -16.80
CA SER A 374 15.10 2.62 -16.35
C SER A 374 16.40 2.33 -15.63
N CYS A 375 17.49 3.00 -16.03
CA CYS A 375 18.76 2.95 -15.30
C CYS A 375 18.82 3.97 -14.15
N ASN A 376 17.74 4.73 -13.94
CA ASN A 376 17.57 5.61 -12.80
C ASN A 376 16.16 5.48 -12.22
N PRO A 377 15.83 4.34 -11.60
CA PRO A 377 14.48 4.09 -11.09
C PRO A 377 14.09 5.01 -9.92
N GLN A 378 15.05 5.57 -9.18
CA GLN A 378 14.82 6.48 -8.05
C GLN A 378 14.02 7.74 -8.44
N THR A 379 14.13 8.18 -9.70
CA THR A 379 13.44 9.38 -10.22
C THR A 379 11.94 9.18 -10.45
N LYS A 380 11.45 7.94 -10.44
CA LYS A 380 10.03 7.66 -10.67
C LYS A 380 9.22 7.88 -9.41
N ASN A 381 8.71 9.10 -9.25
CA ASN A 381 7.83 9.49 -8.16
C ASN A 381 6.39 9.02 -8.40
N SER A 382 6.06 7.78 -8.00
CA SER A 382 4.72 7.21 -8.20
C SER A 382 4.44 6.03 -7.27
N CYS A 383 3.16 5.71 -7.11
CA CYS A 383 2.72 4.57 -6.32
C CYS A 383 3.31 3.25 -6.85
N GLY A 384 3.79 2.43 -5.92
CA GLY A 384 4.46 1.15 -6.17
C GLY A 384 5.92 1.29 -6.62
N TRP A 385 6.41 2.50 -6.92
CA TRP A 385 7.80 2.73 -7.30
C TRP A 385 8.65 3.17 -6.12
N ASN A 386 8.27 4.28 -5.49
CA ASN A 386 9.04 4.90 -4.41
C ASN A 386 8.15 5.61 -3.39
N ASP A 387 6.84 5.30 -3.37
CA ASP A 387 5.94 5.93 -2.43
C ASP A 387 6.26 5.59 -0.97
N ASN A 388 5.83 6.48 -0.09
CA ASN A 388 6.04 6.38 1.35
C ASN A 388 4.71 6.28 2.12
N CYS A 389 3.65 5.78 1.46
CA CYS A 389 2.36 5.62 2.11
C CYS A 389 2.43 4.54 3.20
N ILE A 390 1.83 4.82 4.35
CA ILE A 390 1.85 3.90 5.49
C ILE A 390 1.03 2.65 5.15
N PRO A 391 1.64 1.45 5.12
CA PRO A 391 0.93 0.22 4.78
C PRO A 391 -0.29 -0.01 5.70
N ARG A 392 -1.39 -0.54 5.14
CA ARG A 392 -2.72 -0.72 5.76
C ARG A 392 -3.47 0.54 6.20
N GLN A 393 -2.77 1.65 6.45
CA GLN A 393 -3.38 2.89 6.94
C GLN A 393 -3.69 3.88 5.83
N GLN A 394 -2.91 3.85 4.74
CA GLN A 394 -3.02 4.80 3.64
C GLN A 394 -3.17 4.09 2.30
N VAL A 395 -3.92 4.73 1.40
CA VAL A 395 -4.08 4.32 0.01
C VAL A 395 -3.26 5.27 -0.86
N CYS A 396 -2.37 4.72 -1.69
CA CYS A 396 -1.57 5.50 -2.62
C CYS A 396 -2.33 5.73 -3.93
N ASN A 397 -2.39 6.98 -4.38
CA ASN A 397 -3.00 7.37 -5.65
C ASN A 397 -2.02 8.20 -6.48
N ASN A 398 -1.81 7.80 -7.72
CA ASN A 398 -0.97 8.57 -8.65
C ASN A 398 -1.66 9.88 -8.99
N ASN A 399 -0.91 10.97 -9.08
CA ASN A 399 -1.46 12.23 -9.56
C ASN A 399 -1.64 12.15 -11.09
N PRO A 400 -2.86 12.30 -11.63
CA PRO A 400 -3.08 12.18 -13.07
C PRO A 400 -2.52 13.37 -13.87
N ASN A 401 -2.34 14.53 -13.22
CA ASN A 401 -1.98 15.78 -13.88
C ASN A 401 -0.53 16.21 -13.67
N ASN A 402 0.23 15.54 -12.79
CA ASN A 402 1.62 15.84 -12.47
C ASN A 402 2.40 14.58 -12.11
N ILE A 403 3.72 14.63 -12.20
CA ILE A 403 4.60 13.57 -11.70
C ILE A 403 4.50 13.53 -10.16
N GLY A 404 3.97 12.45 -9.60
CA GLY A 404 3.87 12.26 -8.15
C GLY A 404 2.73 11.34 -7.71
N TYR A 405 2.57 11.24 -6.40
CA TYR A 405 1.49 10.48 -5.75
C TYR A 405 0.94 11.22 -4.53
N THR A 406 -0.19 10.73 -4.01
CA THR A 406 -0.82 11.19 -2.77
C THR A 406 -1.16 9.99 -1.90
N CYS A 407 -0.83 10.07 -0.61
CA CYS A 407 -1.20 9.06 0.38
C CYS A 407 -2.46 9.50 1.11
N CYS A 408 -3.59 8.83 0.85
CA CYS A 408 -4.86 9.14 1.47
C CYS A 408 -5.14 8.22 2.64
N THR A 409 -5.38 8.78 3.82
CA THR A 409 -5.92 8.03 4.96
C THR A 409 -7.43 7.88 4.81
N PRO A 410 -7.97 6.64 4.72
CA PRO A 410 -9.41 6.40 4.72
C PRO A 410 -10.05 6.98 5.98
N LYS A 411 -11.16 7.69 5.83
CA LYS A 411 -11.87 8.40 6.89
C LYS A 411 -13.10 7.64 7.38
N CYS A 412 -13.65 6.70 6.60
CA CYS A 412 -14.84 5.95 7.00
C CYS A 412 -14.60 5.00 8.18
N SER A 413 -13.35 4.62 8.45
CA SER A 413 -12.98 3.88 9.66
C SER A 413 -13.27 4.64 10.96
N LEU A 414 -13.35 5.98 10.90
CA LEU A 414 -13.72 6.83 12.03
C LEU A 414 -15.24 6.98 12.22
N LEU A 415 -16.04 6.28 11.40
CA LEU A 415 -17.51 6.34 11.41
C LEU A 415 -18.07 7.78 11.40
N PRO A 416 -17.65 8.64 10.45
CA PRO A 416 -18.05 10.05 10.46
C PRO A 416 -19.54 10.26 10.13
N CYS A 417 -20.18 9.33 9.43
CA CYS A 417 -21.60 9.43 9.08
C CYS A 417 -22.50 9.03 10.26
N LYS A 418 -23.28 9.99 10.76
CA LYS A 418 -24.22 9.82 11.87
C LYS A 418 -25.55 9.24 11.41
N ASN A 419 -26.39 8.88 12.38
CA ASN A 419 -27.80 8.51 12.18
C ASN A 419 -28.04 7.40 11.15
N GLY A 420 -27.11 6.44 11.09
CA GLY A 420 -27.19 5.28 10.19
C GLY A 420 -26.88 5.60 8.72
N GLY A 421 -26.22 6.74 8.43
CA GLY A 421 -25.70 7.07 7.11
C GLY A 421 -24.59 6.12 6.67
N THR A 422 -24.52 5.85 5.37
CA THR A 422 -23.47 5.00 4.77
C THR A 422 -22.28 5.86 4.38
N CYS A 423 -21.09 5.49 4.84
CA CYS A 423 -19.85 6.19 4.51
C CYS A 423 -19.17 5.58 3.29
N GLN A 424 -18.69 6.43 2.39
CA GLN A 424 -17.82 6.05 1.29
C GLN A 424 -16.53 6.88 1.33
N ASP A 425 -15.39 6.20 1.36
CA ASP A 425 -14.08 6.85 1.24
C ASP A 425 -13.87 7.35 -0.18
N ILE A 426 -13.33 8.55 -0.31
CA ILE A 426 -12.90 9.15 -1.57
C ILE A 426 -11.39 9.31 -1.49
N THR A 427 -10.68 8.36 -2.09
CA THR A 427 -9.22 8.29 -2.04
C THR A 427 -8.55 8.95 -3.23
N ASP A 428 -9.22 9.84 -3.97
CA ASP A 428 -8.54 10.64 -4.99
C ASP A 428 -7.63 11.72 -4.36
N SER A 429 -7.16 12.68 -5.14
CA SER A 429 -6.33 13.79 -4.65
C SER A 429 -6.96 14.61 -3.50
N SER A 430 -8.27 14.54 -3.29
CA SER A 430 -8.96 15.25 -2.20
C SER A 430 -8.91 14.53 -0.85
N CYS A 431 -8.59 13.23 -0.82
CA CYS A 431 -8.55 12.38 0.37
C CYS A 431 -9.70 12.65 1.36
N THR A 432 -10.94 12.55 0.88
CA THR A 432 -12.15 12.89 1.64
C THR A 432 -13.08 11.70 1.83
N PHE A 433 -14.28 11.94 2.33
CA PHE A 433 -15.36 10.94 2.39
C PHE A 433 -16.68 11.59 1.98
N ARG A 434 -17.65 10.75 1.66
CA ARG A 434 -19.03 11.16 1.42
C ARG A 434 -19.97 10.30 2.25
N CYS A 435 -20.91 10.96 2.91
CA CYS A 435 -22.03 10.28 3.55
C CYS A 435 -23.24 10.24 2.62
N SER A 436 -23.86 9.06 2.52
CA SER A 436 -25.20 8.88 1.97
C SER A 436 -26.18 8.77 3.14
N CYS A 437 -26.98 9.81 3.34
CA CYS A 437 -27.88 9.91 4.48
C CYS A 437 -29.16 9.10 4.27
N ARG A 438 -29.67 8.51 5.37
CA ARG A 438 -31.01 7.91 5.38
C ARG A 438 -32.08 9.00 5.26
N ASN A 439 -33.25 8.61 4.76
CA ASN A 439 -34.39 9.51 4.65
C ASN A 439 -34.71 10.16 6.01
N GLY A 440 -34.97 11.48 6.02
CA GLY A 440 -35.13 12.28 7.25
C GLY A 440 -33.83 12.85 7.84
N TRP A 441 -32.66 12.54 7.29
CA TRP A 441 -31.37 13.13 7.69
C TRP A 441 -30.61 13.77 6.52
N GLN A 442 -29.93 14.87 6.78
CA GLN A 442 -29.10 15.62 5.83
C GLN A 442 -27.85 16.20 6.53
N GLY A 443 -27.05 16.93 5.77
CA GLY A 443 -25.76 17.47 6.22
C GLY A 443 -24.57 16.63 5.74
N ALA A 444 -23.36 17.16 5.89
CA ALA A 444 -22.15 16.51 5.40
C ALA A 444 -21.86 15.17 6.10
N THR A 445 -22.33 15.04 7.34
CA THR A 445 -22.20 13.85 8.19
C THR A 445 -23.56 13.26 8.59
N CYS A 446 -24.65 13.62 7.92
CA CYS A 446 -26.01 13.20 8.27
C CYS A 446 -26.43 13.59 9.70
N GLU A 447 -25.89 14.69 10.20
CA GLU A 447 -26.10 15.21 11.55
C GLU A 447 -27.42 15.96 11.73
N GLU A 448 -28.05 16.37 10.64
CA GLU A 448 -29.20 17.27 10.67
C GLU A 448 -30.49 16.53 10.32
N LYS A 449 -31.48 16.60 11.21
CA LYS A 449 -32.82 16.05 10.94
C LYS A 449 -33.62 17.05 10.10
N TYR A 450 -34.24 16.58 9.02
CA TYR A 450 -35.15 17.40 8.21
C TYR A 450 -36.53 16.76 8.14
N VAL A 451 -37.55 17.60 7.95
CA VAL A 451 -38.93 17.14 7.96
C VAL A 451 -39.26 16.41 6.66
N VAL A 452 -39.70 15.15 6.77
CA VAL A 452 -40.26 14.34 5.69
C VAL A 452 -41.68 13.96 6.10
N PHE A 453 -42.64 14.12 5.19
CA PHE A 453 -44.07 13.99 5.48
C PHE A 453 -44.43 12.69 6.22
N ASP A 454 -44.02 11.53 5.71
CA ASP A 454 -44.39 10.25 6.32
C ASP A 454 -43.73 10.03 7.68
N ILE A 455 -42.48 10.51 7.84
CA ILE A 455 -41.73 10.40 9.09
C ILE A 455 -42.37 11.27 10.16
N ILE A 456 -42.64 12.55 9.86
CA ILE A 456 -43.25 13.46 10.83
C ILE A 456 -44.70 13.07 11.14
N LYS A 457 -45.44 12.54 10.16
CA LYS A 457 -46.78 12.00 10.40
C LYS A 457 -46.73 10.84 11.41
N ALA A 458 -45.90 9.83 11.18
CA ALA A 458 -45.77 8.71 12.11
C ALA A 458 -45.33 9.17 13.52
N GLU A 459 -44.41 10.14 13.57
CA GLU A 459 -43.94 10.75 14.80
C GLU A 459 -45.07 11.46 15.58
N ILE A 460 -45.88 12.27 14.89
CA ILE A 460 -47.04 12.95 15.48
C ILE A 460 -48.07 11.92 15.98
N GLU A 461 -48.33 10.87 15.22
CA GLU A 461 -49.27 9.80 15.59
C GLU A 461 -48.83 9.09 16.88
N GLN A 462 -47.53 8.81 17.03
CA GLN A 462 -46.98 8.27 18.28
C GLN A 462 -47.21 9.22 19.46
N GLN A 463 -46.98 10.52 19.28
CA GLN A 463 -47.24 11.52 20.33
C GLN A 463 -48.74 11.59 20.68
N MET A 464 -49.63 11.46 19.70
CA MET A 464 -51.08 11.41 19.92
C MET A 464 -51.49 10.18 20.75
N ILE A 465 -50.86 9.03 20.53
CA ILE A 465 -51.08 7.81 21.32
C ILE A 465 -50.58 8.00 22.76
N LEU A 466 -49.32 8.42 22.91
CA LEU A 466 -48.65 8.62 24.20
C LEU A 466 -49.37 9.62 25.10
N HIS A 467 -49.97 10.66 24.50
CA HIS A 467 -50.66 11.73 25.21
C HIS A 467 -52.18 11.74 25.00
N SER A 468 -52.77 10.58 24.68
CA SER A 468 -54.20 10.43 24.39
C SER A 468 -55.13 10.96 25.49
N GLY A 469 -54.71 10.92 26.76
CA GLY A 469 -55.47 11.43 27.91
C GLY A 469 -55.37 12.95 28.15
N LYS A 470 -54.55 13.69 27.39
CA LYS A 470 -54.38 15.13 27.58
C LYS A 470 -55.46 15.94 26.86
N SER A 471 -55.80 17.11 27.38
CA SER A 471 -56.71 18.04 26.71
C SER A 471 -56.11 18.51 25.37
N ASN A 472 -56.93 19.06 24.48
CA ASN A 472 -56.42 19.65 23.23
C ASN A 472 -55.49 20.85 23.49
N ASP A 473 -55.69 21.56 24.59
CA ASP A 473 -54.87 22.72 24.95
C ASP A 473 -53.49 22.31 25.49
N ASP A 474 -53.43 21.28 26.32
CA ASP A 474 -52.15 20.74 26.81
C ASP A 474 -51.39 20.04 25.69
N PHE A 475 -52.07 19.22 24.89
CA PHE A 475 -51.44 18.40 23.86
C PHE A 475 -50.77 19.24 22.77
N ARG A 476 -51.39 20.34 22.32
CA ARG A 476 -50.77 21.22 21.30
C ARG A 476 -49.42 21.78 21.76
N GLY A 477 -49.29 22.11 23.05
CA GLY A 477 -48.06 22.65 23.63
C GLY A 477 -46.99 21.57 23.74
N ILE A 478 -47.37 20.38 24.24
CA ILE A 478 -46.48 19.22 24.33
C ILE A 478 -45.92 18.85 22.95
N LEU A 479 -46.80 18.71 21.95
CA LEU A 479 -46.40 18.34 20.60
C LEU A 479 -45.55 19.42 19.94
N HIS A 480 -45.89 20.70 20.09
CA HIS A 480 -45.09 21.79 19.54
C HIS A 480 -43.68 21.81 20.13
N GLN A 481 -43.55 21.68 21.45
CA GLN A 481 -42.26 21.62 22.12
C GLN A 481 -41.44 20.42 21.63
N TYR A 482 -42.07 19.26 21.54
CA TYR A 482 -41.44 18.04 21.04
C TYR A 482 -40.90 18.21 19.61
N LEU A 483 -41.74 18.70 18.68
CA LEU A 483 -41.34 18.90 17.29
C LEU A 483 -40.25 19.97 17.16
N SER A 484 -40.32 21.05 17.94
CA SER A 484 -39.32 22.12 17.94
C SER A 484 -37.95 21.64 18.45
N GLN A 485 -37.92 20.72 19.40
CA GLN A 485 -36.68 20.08 19.85
C GLN A 485 -36.14 19.08 18.83
N LEU A 486 -37.03 18.32 18.19
CA LEU A 486 -36.68 17.28 17.24
C LEU A 486 -36.21 17.84 15.89
N TYR A 487 -36.73 18.99 15.49
CA TYR A 487 -36.44 19.67 14.22
C TYR A 487 -36.07 21.14 14.48
N PRO A 488 -34.89 21.43 15.05
CA PRO A 488 -34.52 22.76 15.55
C PRO A 488 -34.36 23.84 14.47
N LYS A 489 -34.44 23.49 13.18
CA LYS A 489 -34.37 24.42 12.05
C LYS A 489 -35.74 24.75 11.44
N TYR A 490 -36.81 24.33 12.11
CA TYR A 490 -38.17 24.49 11.64
C TYR A 490 -39.02 25.25 12.65
N TYR A 491 -39.82 26.17 12.13
CA TYR A 491 -40.99 26.69 12.83
C TYR A 491 -42.13 25.70 12.67
N PHE A 492 -42.96 25.56 13.71
CA PHE A 492 -44.12 24.69 13.74
C PHE A 492 -45.36 25.44 14.14
N THR A 493 -46.49 25.03 13.58
CA THR A 493 -47.82 25.39 14.05
C THR A 493 -48.61 24.13 14.29
N VAL A 494 -49.10 23.96 15.52
CA VAL A 494 -49.90 22.83 15.96
C VAL A 494 -51.30 23.32 16.31
N ASN A 495 -52.28 22.96 15.48
CA ASN A 495 -53.69 23.25 15.69
C ASN A 495 -54.43 21.99 16.14
N ALA A 496 -55.00 22.00 17.33
CA ALA A 496 -55.78 20.90 17.89
C ALA A 496 -57.23 21.32 18.14
N TYR A 497 -58.18 20.43 17.86
CA TYR A 497 -59.62 20.67 18.07
C TYR A 497 -60.39 19.37 18.30
N ASN A 498 -61.61 19.51 18.84
CA ASN A 498 -62.44 18.37 19.22
C ASN A 498 -62.94 17.61 17.97
N GLU A 499 -63.20 16.32 18.14
CA GLU A 499 -63.95 15.53 17.17
C GLU A 499 -65.40 16.02 17.13
N VAL A 500 -65.90 16.40 15.95
CA VAL A 500 -67.28 16.85 15.76
C VAL A 500 -68.10 15.73 15.12
N SER A 501 -69.31 15.48 15.61
CA SER A 501 -70.33 14.65 14.95
C SER A 501 -71.15 15.51 13.98
N GLY A 502 -71.21 15.14 12.69
CA GLY A 502 -71.92 15.89 11.65
C GLY A 502 -71.00 16.60 10.64
N PHE A 503 -71.48 17.71 10.04
CA PHE A 503 -70.75 18.52 9.05
C PHE A 503 -69.52 19.18 9.67
N ASP A 504 -68.36 19.00 9.05
CA ASP A 504 -67.11 19.59 9.54
C ASP A 504 -67.05 21.08 9.16
N GLY A 505 -67.23 21.97 10.14
CA GLY A 505 -67.06 23.41 9.99
C GLY A 505 -65.60 23.84 9.84
N HIS A 506 -64.68 22.94 9.48
CA HIS A 506 -63.24 23.20 9.38
C HIS A 506 -62.78 22.98 7.94
N SER A 507 -61.88 23.83 7.47
CA SER A 507 -61.29 23.68 6.14
C SER A 507 -59.88 24.22 6.13
N VAL A 508 -58.97 23.46 5.55
CA VAL A 508 -57.56 23.79 5.46
C VAL A 508 -57.05 23.56 4.03
N ILE A 509 -56.14 24.42 3.58
CA ILE A 509 -55.40 24.28 2.31
C ILE A 509 -53.91 24.48 2.55
N GLY A 510 -53.09 23.82 1.77
CA GLY A 510 -51.63 23.95 1.80
C GLY A 510 -50.92 22.61 2.04
N SER A 511 -49.72 22.68 2.60
CA SER A 511 -48.84 21.54 2.87
C SER A 511 -48.67 21.34 4.38
N TYR A 512 -49.46 20.41 4.93
CA TYR A 512 -49.57 20.14 6.36
C TYR A 512 -49.81 18.65 6.60
N VAL A 513 -49.53 18.16 7.81
CA VAL A 513 -50.05 16.87 8.27
C VAL A 513 -51.39 17.09 8.95
N HIS A 514 -52.37 16.23 8.65
CA HIS A 514 -53.69 16.25 9.27
C HIS A 514 -54.10 14.87 9.77
N PHE A 515 -54.69 14.86 10.96
CA PHE A 515 -55.32 13.71 11.58
C PHE A 515 -56.79 14.07 11.83
N PHE A 516 -57.71 13.27 11.28
CA PHE A 516 -59.15 13.47 11.41
C PHE A 516 -59.77 12.35 12.22
N ARG A 517 -60.43 12.69 13.34
CA ARG A 517 -61.07 11.75 14.26
C ARG A 517 -60.17 10.59 14.67
N GLN A 518 -58.90 10.91 14.95
CA GLN A 518 -57.90 9.94 15.39
C GLN A 518 -57.48 10.26 16.83
N HIS A 519 -57.46 9.23 17.68
CA HIS A 519 -57.07 9.33 19.08
C HIS A 519 -57.82 10.45 19.86
N ARG A 520 -59.13 10.59 19.62
CA ARG A 520 -60.04 11.53 20.32
C ARG A 520 -59.80 13.01 20.01
N ARG A 521 -59.18 13.34 18.87
CA ARG A 521 -58.95 14.73 18.45
C ARG A 521 -58.79 14.86 16.93
N ASN A 522 -58.91 16.09 16.46
CA ASN A 522 -58.44 16.51 15.15
C ASN A 522 -57.17 17.35 15.30
N LEU A 523 -56.24 17.23 14.36
CA LEU A 523 -54.95 17.90 14.41
C LEU A 523 -54.51 18.37 13.03
N VAL A 524 -54.08 19.62 12.91
CA VAL A 524 -53.39 20.17 11.73
C VAL A 524 -52.01 20.65 12.18
N VAL A 525 -50.94 20.10 11.59
CA VAL A 525 -49.56 20.50 11.87
C VAL A 525 -48.91 21.00 10.59
N GLY A 526 -48.50 22.27 10.58
CA GLY A 526 -47.69 22.85 9.52
C GLY A 526 -46.29 23.19 10.04
N TRP A 527 -45.32 23.24 9.13
CA TRP A 527 -43.93 23.60 9.43
C TRP A 527 -43.32 24.44 8.32
N ALA A 528 -42.32 25.25 8.66
CA ALA A 528 -41.53 26.02 7.68
C ALA A 528 -40.06 26.04 8.11
N ARG A 529 -39.13 25.93 7.16
CA ARG A 529 -37.70 26.08 7.47
C ARG A 529 -37.40 27.51 7.93
N HIS A 530 -36.53 27.69 8.91
CA HIS A 530 -36.09 29.01 9.40
C HIS A 530 -35.49 29.91 8.32
N ASN A 531 -34.94 29.33 7.25
CA ASN A 531 -34.39 30.08 6.11
C ASN A 531 -35.39 30.25 4.94
N SER A 532 -36.68 30.02 5.17
CA SER A 532 -37.71 30.32 4.18
C SER A 532 -37.84 31.82 3.93
N VAL A 533 -38.52 32.18 2.84
CA VAL A 533 -38.94 33.55 2.59
C VAL A 533 -40.17 33.85 3.45
N PHE A 534 -40.07 34.87 4.29
CA PHE A 534 -41.15 35.31 5.18
C PHE A 534 -41.50 36.78 4.95
N PRO A 535 -42.76 37.19 5.22
CA PRO A 535 -43.12 38.61 5.23
C PRO A 535 -42.38 39.35 6.35
N PRO A 536 -41.84 40.57 6.09
CA PRO A 536 -41.37 41.46 7.15
C PRO A 536 -42.46 41.69 8.20
N THR A 537 -42.09 41.94 9.46
CA THR A 537 -43.04 42.02 10.59
C THR A 537 -44.22 42.95 10.34
N ASP A 538 -43.97 44.14 9.76
CA ASP A 538 -45.02 45.13 9.48
C ASP A 538 -46.01 44.61 8.42
N LYS A 539 -45.48 43.95 7.38
CA LYS A 539 -46.28 43.31 6.32
C LYS A 539 -47.02 42.09 6.82
N PHE A 540 -46.41 41.30 7.69
CA PHE A 540 -47.05 40.14 8.29
C PHE A 540 -48.35 40.53 9.03
N ASN A 541 -48.29 41.60 9.84
CA ASN A 541 -49.46 42.12 10.55
C ASN A 541 -50.52 42.70 9.59
N GLU A 542 -50.09 43.41 8.54
CA GLU A 542 -50.99 43.91 7.49
C GLU A 542 -51.77 42.76 6.81
N ILE A 543 -51.06 41.71 6.40
CA ILE A 543 -51.63 40.54 5.74
C ILE A 543 -52.57 39.80 6.67
N ALA A 544 -52.14 39.57 7.92
CA ALA A 544 -52.95 38.92 8.94
C ALA A 544 -54.28 39.66 9.16
N GLY A 545 -54.26 40.99 9.19
CA GLY A 545 -55.46 41.82 9.29
C GLY A 545 -56.33 41.78 8.03
N ALA A 546 -55.73 41.77 6.83
CA ALA A 546 -56.46 41.64 5.56
C ALA A 546 -57.17 40.29 5.44
N VAL A 547 -56.48 39.21 5.81
CA VAL A 547 -57.02 37.85 5.87
C VAL A 547 -58.20 37.78 6.83
N LEU A 548 -58.05 38.31 8.06
CA LEU A 548 -59.15 38.36 9.02
C LEU A 548 -60.39 39.07 8.46
N ARG A 549 -60.23 40.30 7.94
CA ARG A 549 -61.34 41.09 7.37
C ARG A 549 -62.04 40.35 6.23
N SER A 550 -61.30 39.59 5.43
CA SER A 550 -61.86 38.86 4.29
C SER A 550 -62.86 37.78 4.70
N VAL A 551 -62.73 37.23 5.91
CA VAL A 551 -63.57 36.15 6.45
C VAL A 551 -64.59 36.61 7.49
N THR A 552 -64.39 37.75 8.18
CA THR A 552 -65.29 38.22 9.24
C THR A 552 -66.71 38.50 8.76
N ASN A 553 -66.87 39.22 7.64
CA ASN A 553 -68.19 39.57 7.09
C ASN A 553 -68.65 38.62 5.97
N TYR A 554 -67.96 37.50 5.79
CA TYR A 554 -68.25 36.53 4.73
C TYR A 554 -68.99 35.34 5.33
N ARG A 555 -70.32 35.34 5.27
CA ARG A 555 -71.18 34.30 5.88
C ARG A 555 -71.37 33.12 4.93
N VAL A 556 -70.28 32.40 4.65
CA VAL A 556 -70.29 31.16 3.87
C VAL A 556 -69.62 30.03 4.66
N ASP A 557 -69.70 28.81 4.14
CA ASP A 557 -69.08 27.63 4.74
C ASP A 557 -67.56 27.79 4.91
N ALA A 558 -66.97 26.85 5.66
CA ALA A 558 -65.55 26.89 5.99
C ALA A 558 -64.65 26.82 4.76
N ARG A 559 -65.09 26.14 3.69
CA ARG A 559 -64.30 25.92 2.48
C ARG A 559 -64.14 27.21 1.69
N GLU A 560 -65.24 27.88 1.35
CA GLU A 560 -65.17 29.14 0.61
C GLU A 560 -64.46 30.23 1.42
N SER A 561 -64.64 30.22 2.73
CA SER A 561 -63.97 31.15 3.65
C SER A 561 -62.46 30.94 3.64
N MET A 562 -62.02 29.68 3.63
CA MET A 562 -60.62 29.31 3.52
C MET A 562 -60.07 29.70 2.14
N ASP A 563 -60.77 29.41 1.04
CA ASP A 563 -60.32 29.73 -0.32
C ASP A 563 -60.14 31.25 -0.48
N LYS A 564 -61.05 32.05 0.10
CA LYS A 564 -60.96 33.51 0.13
C LYS A 564 -59.78 34.01 0.97
N ALA A 565 -59.60 33.47 2.18
CA ALA A 565 -58.46 33.80 3.04
C ALA A 565 -57.13 33.48 2.35
N TYR A 566 -57.05 32.32 1.69
CA TYR A 566 -55.87 31.90 0.94
C TYR A 566 -55.60 32.83 -0.26
N ALA A 567 -56.63 33.20 -1.04
CA ALA A 567 -56.48 34.12 -2.16
C ALA A 567 -55.96 35.49 -1.72
N VAL A 568 -56.49 36.04 -0.62
CA VAL A 568 -56.01 37.31 -0.05
C VAL A 568 -54.57 37.18 0.39
N ALA A 569 -54.22 36.17 1.17
CA ALA A 569 -52.84 35.97 1.61
C ALA A 569 -51.86 35.82 0.44
N LYS A 570 -52.25 35.04 -0.57
CA LYS A 570 -51.43 34.77 -1.77
C LYS A 570 -51.18 36.04 -2.58
N SER A 571 -52.11 37.00 -2.59
CA SER A 571 -51.96 38.26 -3.32
C SER A 571 -50.76 39.11 -2.86
N TYR A 572 -50.24 38.86 -1.65
CA TYR A 572 -49.06 39.55 -1.11
C TYR A 572 -47.72 38.93 -1.53
N GLY A 573 -47.73 37.81 -2.28
CA GLY A 573 -46.53 37.27 -2.91
C GLY A 573 -45.57 36.50 -1.99
N TYR A 574 -45.97 36.19 -0.75
CA TYR A 574 -45.17 35.36 0.16
C TYR A 574 -45.60 33.89 0.11
N PRO A 575 -44.67 32.93 0.27
CA PRO A 575 -45.02 31.52 0.35
C PRO A 575 -45.89 31.20 1.56
N ILE A 576 -46.92 30.38 1.36
CA ILE A 576 -47.89 29.99 2.38
C ILE A 576 -47.77 28.49 2.61
N VAL A 577 -47.49 28.09 3.85
CA VAL A 577 -47.51 26.69 4.27
C VAL A 577 -48.95 26.20 4.28
N PHE A 578 -49.82 26.86 5.05
CA PHE A 578 -51.25 26.53 5.09
C PHE A 578 -52.13 27.69 5.55
N VAL A 579 -53.41 27.61 5.20
CA VAL A 579 -54.50 28.43 5.76
C VAL A 579 -55.58 27.50 6.29
N HIS A 580 -55.95 27.66 7.55
CA HIS A 580 -56.97 26.85 8.22
C HIS A 580 -58.08 27.77 8.77
N VAL A 581 -59.31 27.59 8.29
CA VAL A 581 -60.49 28.33 8.74
C VAL A 581 -61.44 27.39 9.44
N VAL A 582 -61.99 27.87 10.55
CA VAL A 582 -63.01 27.21 11.35
C VAL A 582 -64.23 28.11 11.44
N ARG A 583 -65.39 27.57 11.07
CA ARG A 583 -66.69 28.22 11.15
C ARG A 583 -67.55 27.52 12.20
N PHE A 584 -68.28 28.33 12.95
CA PHE A 584 -69.31 27.88 13.88
C PHE A 584 -68.78 26.92 14.98
N GLY A 585 -67.61 27.23 15.55
CA GLY A 585 -66.99 26.38 16.57
C GLY A 585 -66.00 27.12 17.47
N ASN A 586 -65.98 26.77 18.76
CA ASN A 586 -65.15 27.43 19.79
C ASN A 586 -63.95 26.56 20.25
N GLY A 587 -63.65 25.50 19.50
CA GLY A 587 -62.78 24.41 19.93
C GLY A 587 -61.33 24.47 19.44
N LEU A 588 -60.99 25.34 18.48
CA LEU A 588 -59.64 25.40 17.94
C LEU A 588 -58.65 25.94 18.97
N ARG A 589 -57.55 25.23 19.15
CA ARG A 589 -56.41 25.63 19.97
C ARG A 589 -55.16 25.60 19.09
N SER A 590 -54.42 26.70 19.02
CA SER A 590 -53.22 26.82 18.18
C SER A 590 -52.00 27.14 19.03
N HIS A 591 -50.91 26.39 18.87
CA HIS A 591 -49.60 26.70 19.44
C HIS A 591 -48.59 26.81 18.31
N TYR A 592 -47.81 27.88 18.27
CA TYR A 592 -46.93 28.17 17.14
C TYR A 592 -45.74 29.03 17.53
N ASN A 593 -44.71 28.97 16.68
CA ASN A 593 -43.58 29.90 16.65
C ASN A 593 -43.34 30.37 15.21
N GLY A 594 -42.61 31.47 15.03
CA GLY A 594 -42.33 32.03 13.71
C GLY A 594 -43.54 32.76 13.10
N TYR A 595 -43.70 32.64 11.78
CA TYR A 595 -44.60 33.47 10.97
C TYR A 595 -46.00 32.86 10.82
N THR A 596 -46.65 32.63 11.95
CA THR A 596 -48.02 32.13 12.03
C THR A 596 -48.93 33.14 12.73
N SER A 597 -50.09 33.41 12.14
CA SER A 597 -51.14 34.24 12.75
C SER A 597 -52.34 33.36 13.07
N PHE A 598 -52.81 33.42 14.31
CA PHE A 598 -54.07 32.80 14.76
C PHE A 598 -55.00 33.88 15.31
N GLN A 599 -56.17 34.04 14.70
CA GLN A 599 -57.14 35.07 15.07
C GLN A 599 -58.54 34.46 15.22
N ASN A 600 -59.23 34.86 16.30
CA ASN A 600 -60.63 34.50 16.55
C ASN A 600 -61.54 35.66 16.18
N PHE A 601 -62.75 35.34 15.70
CA PHE A 601 -63.75 36.32 15.30
C PHE A 601 -65.16 35.74 15.34
N LYS A 602 -66.17 36.61 15.28
CA LYS A 602 -67.58 36.21 15.30
C LYS A 602 -68.23 36.32 13.93
N VAL A 603 -69.08 35.36 13.61
CA VAL A 603 -70.04 35.44 12.49
C VAL A 603 -71.44 35.20 13.02
N GLY A 604 -72.21 36.28 13.12
CA GLY A 604 -73.43 36.29 13.92
C GLY A 604 -73.11 35.99 15.39
N ASN A 605 -73.76 34.97 15.95
CA ASN A 605 -73.57 34.56 17.35
C ASN A 605 -72.55 33.44 17.56
N HIS A 606 -71.83 33.03 16.52
CA HIS A 606 -70.91 31.90 16.58
C HIS A 606 -69.45 32.35 16.51
N GLU A 607 -68.58 31.71 17.29
CA GLU A 607 -67.13 31.91 17.15
C GLU A 607 -66.61 31.19 15.90
N SER A 608 -65.56 31.75 15.35
CA SER A 608 -64.84 31.29 14.18
C SER A 608 -63.36 31.63 14.35
N SER A 609 -62.51 30.92 13.63
CA SER A 609 -61.05 31.12 13.72
C SER A 609 -60.41 31.06 12.35
N VAL A 610 -59.34 31.81 12.16
CA VAL A 610 -58.46 31.71 11.00
C VAL A 610 -57.01 31.58 11.46
N VAL A 611 -56.32 30.59 10.93
CA VAL A 611 -54.88 30.38 11.10
C VAL A 611 -54.21 30.49 9.74
N ILE A 612 -53.12 31.24 9.66
CA ILE A 612 -52.27 31.29 8.48
C ILE A 612 -50.81 31.14 8.89
N MET A 613 -50.09 30.27 8.17
CA MET A 613 -48.66 30.06 8.34
C MET A 613 -47.93 30.35 7.03
N PHE A 614 -46.90 31.20 7.09
CA PHE A 614 -46.03 31.51 5.95
C PHE A 614 -44.75 30.69 5.97
N GLY A 615 -44.13 30.53 4.80
CA GLY A 615 -42.87 29.83 4.60
C GLY A 615 -42.93 28.73 3.55
N ASN A 616 -41.80 28.07 3.35
CA ASN A 616 -41.65 26.90 2.49
C ASN A 616 -41.36 25.66 3.37
N ASN A 617 -41.89 24.51 2.96
CA ASN A 617 -41.68 23.23 3.65
C ASN A 617 -40.27 22.67 3.44
#